data_AF-A0A8H7M411-F1
#
_entry.id   AF-A0A8H7M411-F1
#
_cell.length_a   1.000
_cell.length_b   1.000
_cell.length_c   1.000
_cell.angle_alpha   90.00
_cell.angle_beta   90.00
_cell.angle_gamma   90.00
#
_symmetry.space_group_name_H-M   'P 1'
#
loop_
_entity.id
_entity.type
_entity.pdbx_description
1 polymer ?
#
loop_
_entity_poly.entity_id
_entity_poly.type
_entity_poly.pdbx_seq_one_letter_code
_entity_poly.pdbx_strand_id
1 'polypeptide(L)'
;MTGSFGLPTGNSNGEPKGSVWTGRARVRGPLWAQLPLLTIGMLGLQIVWSVEMAYASPYLLSLGLKKSHMALVFVAGPLSGLIMQPLIGVLADRSTSSLGRRRPYMLAASLVSIGGLMLLGFTREFSGIFGGAKGLTIGIAVYAIFCIDFSINAVQAVDRALLVDILPPALQAAGNAWAGRMFGLGSVAGFFIGGINLPSVFPSLGRTQLEVLSVISSVLLLSLHGITAASVEEKVLVTDGTTSDTNIFAQIFKDIWENILTLPRTIRSICLVQFLWVPPWFPVLFYSSTWVGDIYKATAMENGRVEDDPTLHDDATRIGSLALLYSSILSFAVSIVAPFFIRSNRGAGSDAPRGAMDKLKISLGGLWSLSQGIFACSMMATLLPQTVTSATIIITITGFCWAVSQWVPFSLLGEAILLSAPDYTAVPHLEHAEDEIPLTDRRSRRRSSSPSPPRLSRSSSPRIHHENLVVIPHHRLTRQAPLSRPKLEKRVSGGTRNGTDEDFQRNNDGPVDNDALELEDGELEMGGIVDLLMKE
;
A
#
# COMPACT_ATOMS: atom_id res chain seq x y z
N MET A 1 5.58 -3.99 -2.36
CA MET A 1 6.72 -3.07 -2.57
C MET A 1 6.77 -2.68 -4.06
N THR A 2 5.91 -1.77 -4.51
CA THR A 2 5.55 -1.68 -5.95
C THR A 2 5.71 -0.28 -6.53
N GLY A 3 6.92 0.04 -6.97
CA GLY A 3 7.17 1.16 -7.87
C GLY A 3 7.13 0.65 -9.30
N SER A 4 5.98 0.76 -9.96
CA SER A 4 5.91 0.49 -11.40
C SER A 4 6.81 1.50 -12.12
N PHE A 5 7.80 0.99 -12.86
CA PHE A 5 8.57 1.79 -13.81
C PHE A 5 7.66 2.16 -14.97
N GLY A 6 6.90 3.24 -14.80
CA GLY A 6 6.43 4.05 -15.92
C GLY A 6 7.62 4.69 -16.61
N LEU A 7 8.37 3.88 -17.37
CA LEU A 7 9.35 4.38 -18.35
C LEU A 7 8.63 5.40 -19.23
N PRO A 8 9.25 6.56 -19.54
CA PRO A 8 8.70 7.45 -20.55
C PRO A 8 8.50 6.64 -21.83
N THR A 9 7.31 6.65 -22.41
CA THR A 9 7.04 6.04 -23.72
C THR A 9 7.76 6.88 -24.77
N GLY A 10 9.04 6.60 -24.97
CA GLY A 10 9.89 7.23 -25.96
C GLY A 10 9.37 6.91 -27.36
N ASN A 11 8.56 7.81 -27.90
CA ASN A 11 8.13 7.73 -29.29
C ASN A 11 9.35 7.79 -30.23
N SER A 12 9.21 7.17 -31.40
CA SER A 12 10.25 6.96 -32.42
C SER A 12 11.45 6.12 -31.97
N ASN A 13 11.41 4.83 -32.36
CA ASN A 13 12.50 4.00 -32.94
C ASN A 13 12.40 2.50 -32.61
N GLY A 14 11.39 2.07 -31.84
CA GLY A 14 11.19 0.66 -31.46
C GLY A 14 9.93 -0.04 -31.97
N GLU A 15 9.05 0.62 -32.74
CA GLU A 15 7.82 -0.03 -33.24
C GLU A 15 8.14 -1.03 -34.36
N PRO A 16 7.76 -2.32 -34.25
CA PRO A 16 7.88 -3.26 -35.35
C PRO A 16 6.90 -2.87 -36.47
N LYS A 17 7.40 -2.81 -37.70
CA LYS A 17 6.63 -2.51 -38.91
C LYS A 17 5.52 -3.55 -39.09
N GLY A 18 4.29 -3.21 -38.71
CA GLY A 18 3.13 -4.11 -38.75
C GLY A 18 2.27 -4.15 -37.48
N SER A 19 2.59 -3.36 -36.44
CA SER A 19 1.73 -3.21 -35.25
C SER A 19 0.75 -2.03 -35.39
N VAL A 20 -0.55 -2.29 -35.28
CA VAL A 20 -1.64 -1.30 -35.38
C VAL A 20 -2.57 -1.44 -34.17
N TRP A 21 -2.76 -0.34 -33.44
CA TRP A 21 -3.69 -0.31 -32.30
C TRP A 21 -5.11 0.02 -32.74
N THR A 22 -6.07 -0.83 -32.40
CA THR A 22 -7.50 -0.64 -32.71
C THR A 22 -8.33 -0.37 -31.45
N GLY A 23 -9.52 0.23 -31.63
CA GLY A 23 -10.42 0.60 -30.53
C GLY A 23 -10.11 1.94 -29.87
N ARG A 24 -10.71 2.20 -28.70
CA ARG A 24 -10.50 3.41 -27.89
C ARG A 24 -10.43 3.04 -26.41
N ALA A 25 -9.38 3.51 -25.73
CA ALA A 25 -9.31 3.46 -24.27
C ALA A 25 -10.44 4.31 -23.67
N ARG A 26 -11.30 3.71 -22.82
CA ARG A 26 -12.31 4.42 -22.03
C ARG A 26 -12.82 3.60 -20.86
N VAL A 27 -13.26 4.29 -19.80
CA VAL A 27 -14.07 3.67 -18.74
C VAL A 27 -15.55 3.93 -19.05
N ARG A 28 -16.38 2.89 -18.90
CA ARG A 28 -17.83 2.95 -19.06
C ARG A 28 -18.50 3.64 -17.86
N GLY A 29 -19.70 4.17 -18.07
CA GLY A 29 -20.48 4.83 -17.03
C GLY A 29 -20.20 6.34 -16.87
N PRO A 30 -20.90 7.00 -15.92
CA PRO A 30 -20.85 8.45 -15.74
C PRO A 30 -19.50 8.91 -15.17
N LEU A 31 -19.08 10.14 -15.50
CA LEU A 31 -17.77 10.71 -15.14
C LEU A 31 -17.36 10.53 -13.66
N TRP A 32 -18.30 10.66 -12.72
CA TRP A 32 -18.03 10.49 -11.29
C TRP A 32 -17.68 9.04 -10.89
N ALA A 33 -18.16 8.05 -11.64
CA ALA A 33 -17.92 6.63 -11.41
C ALA A 33 -16.67 6.10 -12.12
N GLN A 34 -16.15 6.80 -13.14
CA GLN A 34 -15.05 6.30 -13.98
C GLN A 34 -13.75 6.06 -13.19
N LEU A 35 -13.37 6.96 -12.27
CA LEU A 35 -12.18 6.74 -11.44
C LEU A 35 -12.41 5.61 -10.40
N PRO A 36 -13.52 5.57 -9.63
CA PRO A 36 -13.86 4.41 -8.81
C PRO A 36 -13.84 3.07 -9.56
N LEU A 37 -14.52 2.96 -10.72
CA LEU A 37 -14.64 1.71 -11.49
C LEU A 37 -13.32 1.25 -12.12
N LEU A 38 -12.37 2.18 -12.35
CA LEU A 38 -11.02 1.84 -12.81
C LEU A 38 -10.13 1.33 -11.67
N THR A 39 -10.38 1.73 -10.42
CA THR A 39 -9.52 1.39 -9.27
C THR A 39 -10.13 0.36 -8.31
N ILE A 40 -11.37 -0.08 -8.53
CA ILE A 40 -12.11 -0.93 -7.57
C ILE A 40 -11.47 -2.32 -7.37
N GLY A 41 -10.81 -2.87 -8.40
CA GLY A 41 -10.01 -4.11 -8.29
C GLY A 41 -8.96 -4.05 -7.17
N MET A 42 -8.25 -2.92 -7.05
CA MET A 42 -7.23 -2.66 -6.02
C MET A 42 -7.77 -2.79 -4.58
N LEU A 43 -9.08 -2.66 -4.36
CA LEU A 43 -9.71 -2.91 -3.06
C LEU A 43 -9.71 -4.42 -2.74
N GLY A 44 -10.10 -5.27 -3.71
CA GLY A 44 -10.07 -6.73 -3.57
C GLY A 44 -8.64 -7.26 -3.44
N LEU A 45 -7.72 -6.72 -4.24
CA LEU A 45 -6.28 -6.97 -4.16
C LEU A 45 -5.74 -6.76 -2.74
N GLN A 46 -6.14 -5.66 -2.09
CA GLN A 46 -5.68 -5.34 -0.74
C GLN A 46 -6.40 -6.12 0.37
N ILE A 47 -7.61 -6.63 0.13
CA ILE A 47 -8.26 -7.58 1.05
C ILE A 47 -7.43 -8.87 1.14
N VAL A 48 -6.95 -9.40 0.01
CA VAL A 48 -6.08 -10.60 -0.01
C VAL A 48 -4.80 -10.35 0.77
N TRP A 49 -4.09 -9.26 0.49
CA TRP A 49 -2.92 -8.84 1.28
C TRP A 49 -3.22 -8.71 2.79
N SER A 50 -4.40 -8.22 3.18
CA SER A 50 -4.78 -8.12 4.59
C SER A 50 -5.10 -9.47 5.24
N VAL A 51 -5.63 -10.45 4.50
CA VAL A 51 -5.74 -11.83 5.00
C VAL A 51 -4.35 -12.43 5.19
N GLU A 52 -3.46 -12.28 4.22
CA GLU A 52 -2.11 -12.82 4.29
C GLU A 52 -1.30 -12.25 5.46
N MET A 53 -1.23 -10.92 5.59
CA MET A 53 -0.54 -10.23 6.70
C MET A 53 -1.09 -10.60 8.08
N ALA A 54 -2.40 -10.87 8.21
CA ALA A 54 -2.99 -11.24 9.48
C ALA A 54 -2.86 -12.75 9.80
N TYR A 55 -3.01 -13.63 8.81
CA TYR A 55 -3.25 -15.07 9.03
C TYR A 55 -2.13 -16.00 8.56
N ALA A 56 -1.28 -15.64 7.60
CA ALA A 56 -0.29 -16.58 7.07
C ALA A 56 0.69 -17.06 8.16
N SER A 57 1.13 -16.14 9.04
CA SER A 57 1.99 -16.49 10.18
C SER A 57 1.29 -17.35 11.24
N PRO A 58 0.14 -16.95 11.83
CA PRO A 58 -0.58 -17.81 12.77
C PRO A 58 -0.98 -19.17 12.18
N TYR A 59 -1.28 -19.26 10.87
CA TYR A 59 -1.65 -20.51 10.22
C TYR A 59 -0.47 -21.48 10.05
N LEU A 60 0.65 -21.04 9.48
CA LEU A 60 1.84 -21.88 9.31
C LEU A 60 2.40 -22.36 10.67
N LEU A 61 2.34 -21.52 11.71
CA LEU A 61 2.65 -21.93 13.07
C LEU A 61 1.67 -23.00 13.58
N SER A 62 0.37 -22.91 13.29
CA SER A 62 -0.64 -23.95 13.61
C SER A 62 -0.48 -25.27 12.82
N LEU A 63 0.29 -25.27 11.74
CA LEU A 63 0.74 -26.49 11.05
C LEU A 63 2.05 -27.07 11.65
N GLY A 64 2.68 -26.34 12.57
CA GLY A 64 3.91 -26.72 13.25
C GLY A 64 5.20 -26.37 12.50
N LEU A 65 5.18 -25.35 11.63
CA LEU A 65 6.41 -24.80 11.04
C LEU A 65 7.20 -24.03 12.11
N LYS A 66 8.50 -24.32 12.30
CA LYS A 66 9.34 -23.59 13.28
C LYS A 66 9.44 -22.10 12.90
N LYS A 67 9.38 -21.19 13.89
CA LYS A 67 9.45 -19.72 13.71
C LYS A 67 10.66 -19.25 12.87
N SER A 68 11.78 -19.98 12.90
CA SER A 68 12.97 -19.71 12.07
C SER A 68 12.73 -19.87 10.56
N HIS A 69 11.94 -20.86 10.14
CA HIS A 69 11.67 -21.14 8.73
C HIS A 69 10.62 -20.22 8.10
N MET A 70 9.80 -19.55 8.93
CA MET A 70 8.81 -18.56 8.48
C MET A 70 9.42 -17.48 7.57
N ALA A 71 10.66 -17.05 7.85
CA ALA A 71 11.34 -16.04 7.04
C ALA A 71 11.66 -16.52 5.63
N LEU A 72 11.94 -17.82 5.44
CA LEU A 72 12.19 -18.41 4.12
C LEU A 72 10.92 -18.46 3.26
N VAL A 73 9.75 -18.64 3.88
CA VAL A 73 8.46 -18.60 3.18
C VAL A 73 8.18 -17.20 2.66
N PHE A 74 8.22 -16.19 3.53
CA PHE A 74 7.88 -14.82 3.15
C PHE A 74 8.93 -14.11 2.27
N VAL A 75 10.10 -14.72 2.01
CA VAL A 75 11.00 -14.26 0.93
C VAL A 75 10.30 -14.30 -0.44
N ALA A 76 9.24 -15.10 -0.61
CA ALA A 76 8.36 -15.07 -1.77
C ALA A 76 7.85 -13.66 -2.11
N GLY A 77 7.56 -12.79 -1.13
CA GLY A 77 6.97 -11.47 -1.39
C GLY A 77 7.91 -10.47 -2.04
N PRO A 78 9.12 -10.24 -1.48
CA PRO A 78 10.15 -9.47 -2.15
C PRO A 78 10.60 -10.10 -3.48
N LEU A 79 10.71 -11.43 -3.56
CA LEU A 79 11.18 -12.14 -4.76
C LEU A 79 10.16 -12.07 -5.91
N SER A 80 8.89 -12.31 -5.61
CA SER A 80 7.80 -12.19 -6.58
C SER A 80 7.62 -10.75 -7.04
N GLY A 81 7.73 -9.78 -6.13
CA GLY A 81 7.74 -8.36 -6.47
C GLY A 81 8.85 -8.03 -7.48
N LEU A 82 10.05 -8.58 -7.32
CA LEU A 82 11.18 -8.38 -8.24
C LEU A 82 10.97 -9.05 -9.61
N ILE A 83 10.40 -10.27 -9.64
CA ILE A 83 10.26 -11.07 -10.87
C ILE A 83 9.01 -10.71 -11.66
N MET A 84 7.85 -10.62 -11.01
CA MET A 84 6.55 -10.49 -11.70
C MET A 84 6.30 -9.09 -12.25
N GLN A 85 6.79 -8.03 -11.59
CA GLN A 85 6.64 -6.65 -12.10
C GLN A 85 7.20 -6.46 -13.53
N PRO A 86 8.47 -6.84 -13.84
CA PRO A 86 8.96 -6.77 -15.22
C PRO A 86 8.34 -7.85 -16.12
N LEU A 87 8.22 -9.11 -15.65
CA LEU A 87 7.72 -10.22 -16.47
C LEU A 87 6.31 -9.96 -17.00
N ILE A 88 5.38 -9.54 -16.14
CA ILE A 88 3.99 -9.30 -16.54
C ILE A 88 3.84 -8.06 -17.41
N GLY A 89 4.74 -7.07 -17.28
CA GLY A 89 4.82 -5.92 -18.18
C GLY A 89 5.05 -6.37 -19.63
N VAL A 90 6.12 -7.15 -19.86
CA VAL A 90 6.50 -7.65 -21.20
C VAL A 90 5.44 -8.57 -21.79
N LEU A 91 4.84 -9.44 -20.99
CA LEU A 91 3.78 -10.35 -21.45
C LEU A 91 2.50 -9.58 -21.80
N ALA A 92 2.06 -8.66 -20.93
CA ALA A 92 0.87 -7.86 -21.17
C ALA A 92 1.04 -6.89 -22.35
N ASP A 93 2.21 -6.26 -22.51
CA ASP A 93 2.44 -5.30 -23.61
C ASP A 93 2.25 -5.93 -25.01
N ARG A 94 2.42 -7.25 -25.14
CA ARG A 94 2.23 -8.01 -26.39
C ARG A 94 0.85 -8.65 -26.55
N SER A 95 -0.11 -8.41 -25.65
CA SER A 95 -1.39 -9.12 -25.72
C SER A 95 -2.22 -8.73 -26.94
N THR A 96 -2.50 -9.71 -27.79
CA THR A 96 -3.45 -9.63 -28.92
C THR A 96 -4.88 -10.02 -28.52
N SER A 97 -5.17 -10.10 -27.21
CA SER A 97 -6.48 -10.53 -26.71
C SER A 97 -7.58 -9.52 -27.03
N SER A 98 -8.75 -10.02 -27.45
CA SER A 98 -9.96 -9.22 -27.65
C SER A 98 -10.51 -8.58 -26.37
N LEU A 99 -10.03 -9.00 -25.19
CA LEU A 99 -10.35 -8.36 -23.92
C LEU A 99 -9.56 -7.06 -23.67
N GLY A 100 -8.46 -6.83 -24.37
CA GLY A 100 -7.52 -5.74 -24.11
C GLY A 100 -6.10 -6.21 -23.79
N ARG A 101 -5.21 -5.26 -23.50
CA ARG A 101 -3.78 -5.48 -23.28
C ARG A 101 -3.49 -6.01 -21.87
N ARG A 102 -4.11 -5.39 -20.87
CA ARG A 102 -3.87 -5.62 -19.43
C ARG A 102 -4.88 -6.58 -18.81
N ARG A 103 -6.17 -6.40 -19.12
CA ARG A 103 -7.29 -7.17 -18.55
C ARG A 103 -7.17 -8.70 -18.59
N PRO A 104 -6.69 -9.37 -19.66
CA PRO A 104 -6.56 -10.83 -19.63
C PRO A 104 -5.58 -11.31 -18.56
N TYR A 105 -4.45 -10.61 -18.37
CA TYR A 105 -3.44 -10.94 -17.37
C TYR A 105 -3.91 -10.60 -15.95
N MET A 106 -4.62 -9.48 -15.78
CA MET A 106 -5.28 -9.10 -14.52
C MET A 106 -6.23 -10.20 -14.02
N LEU A 107 -7.09 -10.71 -14.91
CA LEU A 107 -8.04 -11.78 -14.58
C LEU A 107 -7.36 -13.14 -14.40
N ALA A 108 -6.41 -13.51 -15.26
CA ALA A 108 -5.69 -14.78 -15.14
C ALA A 108 -4.90 -14.87 -13.82
N ALA A 109 -4.18 -13.81 -13.45
CA ALA A 109 -3.47 -13.76 -12.17
C ALA A 109 -4.46 -13.73 -10.98
N SER A 110 -5.59 -13.03 -11.08
CA SER A 110 -6.64 -13.10 -10.04
C SER A 110 -7.16 -14.52 -9.82
N LEU A 111 -7.32 -15.32 -10.89
CA LEU A 111 -7.74 -16.72 -10.80
C LEU A 111 -6.67 -17.63 -10.16
N VAL A 112 -5.37 -17.38 -10.43
CA VAL A 112 -4.27 -18.09 -9.72
C VAL A 112 -4.26 -17.72 -8.24
N SER A 113 -4.50 -16.46 -7.89
CA SER A 113 -4.62 -16.01 -6.49
C SER A 113 -5.78 -16.69 -5.75
N ILE A 114 -6.94 -16.82 -6.40
CA ILE A 114 -8.10 -17.55 -5.88
C ILE A 114 -7.77 -19.04 -5.67
N GLY A 115 -7.05 -19.66 -6.61
CA GLY A 115 -6.55 -21.03 -6.46
C GLY A 115 -5.65 -21.18 -5.23
N GLY A 116 -4.69 -20.26 -5.05
CA GLY A 116 -3.80 -20.22 -3.89
C GLY A 116 -4.56 -19.99 -2.57
N LEU A 117 -5.50 -19.04 -2.52
CA LEU A 117 -6.33 -18.79 -1.34
C LEU A 117 -7.16 -20.00 -0.93
N MET A 118 -7.81 -20.66 -1.89
CA MET A 118 -8.60 -21.87 -1.61
C MET A 118 -7.70 -23.02 -1.16
N LEU A 119 -6.51 -23.20 -1.76
CA LEU A 119 -5.54 -24.21 -1.36
C LEU A 119 -4.96 -23.95 0.05
N LEU A 120 -4.74 -22.67 0.41
CA LEU A 120 -4.28 -22.26 1.73
C LEU A 120 -5.36 -22.38 2.81
N GLY A 121 -6.62 -22.11 2.48
CA GLY A 121 -7.75 -22.26 3.40
C GLY A 121 -8.02 -23.72 3.74
N PHE A 122 -8.10 -24.56 2.72
CA PHE A 122 -8.47 -25.98 2.82
C PHE A 122 -7.24 -26.91 2.78
N THR A 123 -6.07 -26.47 3.26
CA THR A 123 -4.81 -27.24 3.12
C THR A 123 -4.87 -28.61 3.81
N ARG A 124 -5.58 -28.72 4.94
CA ARG A 124 -5.70 -29.97 5.72
C ARG A 124 -6.60 -30.98 4.99
N GLU A 125 -7.64 -30.50 4.34
CA GLU A 125 -8.57 -31.28 3.52
C GLU A 125 -7.86 -31.77 2.26
N PHE A 126 -7.11 -30.90 1.57
CA PHE A 126 -6.32 -31.26 0.41
C PHE A 126 -5.18 -32.23 0.75
N SER A 127 -4.43 -32.02 1.83
CA SER A 127 -3.37 -32.96 2.23
C SER A 127 -3.93 -34.31 2.68
N GLY A 128 -5.12 -34.33 3.30
CA GLY A 128 -5.84 -35.55 3.70
C GLY A 128 -6.13 -36.52 2.53
N ILE A 129 -6.38 -35.99 1.32
CA ILE A 129 -6.55 -36.81 0.10
C ILE A 129 -5.28 -37.61 -0.22
N PHE A 130 -4.11 -37.07 0.13
CA PHE A 130 -2.79 -37.67 -0.08
C PHE A 130 -2.20 -38.25 1.22
N GLY A 131 -3.04 -38.70 2.16
CA GLY A 131 -2.61 -39.36 3.39
C GLY A 131 -2.30 -38.44 4.58
N GLY A 132 -2.51 -37.12 4.46
CA GLY A 132 -2.55 -36.20 5.60
C GLY A 132 -1.22 -35.92 6.30
N ALA A 133 -0.07 -36.28 5.70
CA ALA A 133 1.23 -36.11 6.34
C ALA A 133 1.52 -34.64 6.73
N LYS A 134 2.07 -34.41 7.94
CA LYS A 134 2.35 -33.06 8.47
C LYS A 134 3.28 -32.27 7.54
N GLY A 135 4.36 -32.90 7.05
CA GLY A 135 5.30 -32.28 6.10
C GLY A 135 4.64 -31.90 4.78
N LEU A 136 3.78 -32.76 4.23
CA LEU A 136 3.02 -32.48 3.01
C LEU A 136 2.04 -31.31 3.22
N THR A 137 1.35 -31.27 4.36
CA THR A 137 0.42 -30.19 4.71
C THR A 137 1.15 -28.83 4.79
N ILE A 138 2.34 -28.79 5.43
CA ILE A 138 3.20 -27.60 5.44
C ILE A 138 3.64 -27.23 4.01
N GLY A 139 4.09 -28.21 3.21
CA GLY A 139 4.54 -27.99 1.83
C GLY A 139 3.46 -27.38 0.93
N ILE A 140 2.21 -27.89 1.03
CA ILE A 140 1.06 -27.35 0.29
C ILE A 140 0.73 -25.92 0.76
N ALA A 141 0.77 -25.62 2.06
CA ALA A 141 0.56 -24.25 2.56
C ALA A 141 1.62 -23.26 2.06
N VAL A 142 2.90 -23.67 2.05
CA VAL A 142 4.01 -22.85 1.51
C VAL A 142 3.85 -22.63 0.01
N TYR A 143 3.52 -23.68 -0.76
CA TYR A 143 3.22 -23.56 -2.19
C TYR A 143 2.03 -22.63 -2.45
N ALA A 144 0.96 -22.73 -1.67
CA ALA A 144 -0.22 -21.89 -1.79
C ALA A 144 0.10 -20.41 -1.53
N ILE A 145 0.93 -20.10 -0.52
CA ILE A 145 1.43 -18.74 -0.26
C ILE A 145 2.26 -18.24 -1.45
N PHE A 146 3.18 -19.04 -1.99
CA PHE A 146 3.94 -18.65 -3.20
C PHE A 146 3.00 -18.38 -4.39
N CYS A 147 1.94 -19.17 -4.59
CA CYS A 147 0.93 -18.90 -5.62
C CYS A 147 0.19 -17.57 -5.38
N ILE A 148 -0.17 -17.24 -4.13
CA ILE A 148 -0.78 -15.95 -3.77
C ILE A 148 0.20 -14.82 -4.06
N ASP A 149 1.41 -14.85 -3.50
CA ASP A 149 2.41 -13.78 -3.59
C ASP A 149 2.77 -13.43 -5.04
N PHE A 150 3.08 -14.45 -5.86
CA PHE A 150 3.43 -14.26 -7.27
C PHE A 150 2.25 -13.76 -8.11
N SER A 151 1.03 -14.23 -7.85
CA SER A 151 -0.14 -13.77 -8.60
C SER A 151 -0.62 -12.38 -8.18
N ILE A 152 -0.63 -12.07 -6.88
CA ILE A 152 -1.01 -10.75 -6.34
C ILE A 152 -0.02 -9.67 -6.79
N ASN A 153 1.30 -9.93 -6.78
CA ASN A 153 2.27 -8.98 -7.34
C ASN A 153 2.09 -8.76 -8.85
N ALA A 154 1.67 -9.79 -9.60
CA ALA A 154 1.33 -9.65 -11.03
C ALA A 154 0.04 -8.81 -11.24
N VAL A 155 -1.04 -9.08 -10.49
CA VAL A 155 -2.26 -8.24 -10.54
C VAL A 155 -1.94 -6.80 -10.18
N GLN A 156 -1.20 -6.56 -9.10
CA GLN A 156 -0.83 -5.23 -8.62
C GLN A 156 -0.02 -4.41 -9.63
N ALA A 157 0.86 -5.06 -10.41
CA ALA A 157 1.59 -4.42 -11.50
C ALA A 157 0.66 -4.05 -12.67
N VAL A 158 -0.22 -4.98 -13.07
CA VAL A 158 -1.16 -4.81 -14.19
C VAL A 158 -2.23 -3.75 -13.89
N ASP A 159 -2.77 -3.73 -12.66
CA ASP A 159 -3.71 -2.71 -12.16
C ASP A 159 -3.11 -1.29 -12.23
N ARG A 160 -1.84 -1.13 -11.85
CA ARG A 160 -1.13 0.15 -11.92
C ARG A 160 -0.82 0.57 -13.35
N ALA A 161 -0.46 -0.37 -14.23
CA ALA A 161 -0.28 -0.10 -15.65
C ALA A 161 -1.60 0.31 -16.33
N LEU A 162 -2.70 -0.41 -16.06
CA LEU A 162 -4.03 -0.12 -16.60
C LEU A 162 -4.52 1.29 -16.21
N LEU A 163 -4.26 1.73 -14.98
CA LEU A 163 -4.59 3.08 -14.52
C LEU A 163 -3.90 4.17 -15.36
N VAL A 164 -2.62 3.97 -15.69
CA VAL A 164 -1.82 4.91 -16.49
C VAL A 164 -2.19 4.83 -17.98
N ASP A 165 -2.42 3.63 -18.50
CA ASP A 165 -2.80 3.36 -19.91
C ASP A 165 -4.16 3.95 -20.28
N ILE A 166 -5.10 4.04 -19.34
CA ILE A 166 -6.48 4.51 -19.56
C ILE A 166 -6.65 6.00 -19.29
N LEU A 167 -5.91 6.58 -18.34
CA LEU A 167 -6.10 7.99 -17.94
C LEU A 167 -5.17 8.96 -18.68
N PRO A 168 -5.68 10.07 -19.23
CA PRO A 168 -4.84 11.13 -19.75
C PRO A 168 -3.98 11.75 -18.63
N PRO A 169 -2.77 12.27 -18.90
CA PRO A 169 -1.83 12.73 -17.87
C PRO A 169 -2.42 13.68 -16.81
N ALA A 170 -3.31 14.59 -17.22
CA ALA A 170 -4.00 15.52 -16.32
C ALA A 170 -4.88 14.84 -15.25
N LEU A 171 -5.34 13.60 -15.48
CA LEU A 171 -6.16 12.83 -14.55
C LEU A 171 -5.39 11.73 -13.81
N GLN A 172 -4.17 11.38 -14.22
CA GLN A 172 -3.38 10.29 -13.58
C GLN A 172 -3.07 10.55 -12.10
N ALA A 173 -2.90 11.81 -11.69
CA ALA A 173 -2.76 12.18 -10.28
C ALA A 173 -4.05 11.91 -9.47
N ALA A 174 -5.22 12.21 -10.04
CA ALA A 174 -6.52 11.93 -9.42
C ALA A 174 -6.83 10.42 -9.40
N GLY A 175 -6.42 9.69 -10.45
CA GLY A 175 -6.47 8.23 -10.50
C GLY A 175 -5.63 7.59 -9.40
N ASN A 176 -4.36 7.98 -9.26
CA ASN A 176 -3.49 7.46 -8.20
C ASN A 176 -3.99 7.80 -6.78
N ALA A 177 -4.65 8.95 -6.59
CA ALA A 177 -5.33 9.26 -5.33
C ALA A 177 -6.56 8.35 -5.08
N TRP A 178 -7.31 7.98 -6.12
CA TRP A 178 -8.40 6.99 -6.01
C TRP A 178 -7.88 5.57 -5.73
N ALA A 179 -6.79 5.15 -6.39
CA ALA A 179 -6.08 3.93 -6.08
C ALA A 179 -5.70 3.85 -4.59
N GLY A 180 -5.03 4.89 -4.06
CA GLY A 180 -4.66 4.95 -2.64
C GLY A 180 -5.85 4.83 -1.68
N ARG A 181 -7.02 5.39 -2.04
CA ARG A 181 -8.26 5.19 -1.25
C ARG A 181 -8.77 3.76 -1.31
N MET A 182 -8.70 3.09 -2.46
CA MET A 182 -9.13 1.70 -2.60
C MET A 182 -8.23 0.73 -1.84
N PHE A 183 -6.90 0.94 -1.87
CA PHE A 183 -5.97 0.23 -0.98
C PHE A 183 -6.33 0.48 0.50
N GLY A 184 -6.43 1.74 0.94
CA GLY A 184 -6.75 2.04 2.35
C GLY A 184 -8.09 1.44 2.82
N LEU A 185 -9.14 1.53 1.99
CA LEU A 185 -10.45 0.95 2.29
C LEU A 185 -10.43 -0.58 2.28
N GLY A 186 -9.72 -1.21 1.33
CA GLY A 186 -9.55 -2.66 1.27
C GLY A 186 -8.78 -3.21 2.47
N SER A 187 -7.80 -2.45 2.99
CA SER A 187 -7.05 -2.83 4.19
C SER A 187 -7.90 -2.74 5.46
N VAL A 188 -8.70 -1.68 5.61
CA VAL A 188 -9.69 -1.57 6.70
C VAL A 188 -10.72 -2.70 6.62
N ALA A 189 -11.26 -2.98 5.43
CA ALA A 189 -12.23 -4.04 5.23
C ALA A 189 -11.65 -5.44 5.54
N GLY A 190 -10.46 -5.77 5.02
CA GLY A 190 -9.82 -7.07 5.23
C GLY A 190 -9.52 -7.38 6.69
N PHE A 191 -8.91 -6.43 7.42
CA PHE A 191 -8.63 -6.61 8.85
C PHE A 191 -9.91 -6.55 9.72
N PHE A 192 -10.95 -5.81 9.30
CA PHE A 192 -12.24 -5.82 10.00
C PHE A 192 -12.95 -7.18 9.86
N ILE A 193 -12.96 -7.76 8.66
CA ILE A 193 -13.51 -9.09 8.40
C ILE A 193 -12.71 -10.15 9.19
N GLY A 194 -11.37 -10.02 9.27
CA GLY A 194 -10.53 -10.88 10.11
C GLY A 194 -10.80 -10.76 11.62
N GLY A 195 -11.06 -9.57 12.15
CA GLY A 195 -11.36 -9.38 13.57
C GLY A 195 -12.65 -10.06 14.07
N ILE A 196 -13.57 -10.42 13.16
CA ILE A 196 -14.84 -11.08 13.46
C ILE A 196 -14.64 -12.61 13.56
N ASN A 197 -15.36 -13.30 14.46
CA ASN A 197 -15.46 -14.76 14.43
C ASN A 197 -16.35 -15.19 13.24
N LEU A 198 -15.74 -15.50 12.10
CA LEU A 198 -16.46 -15.79 10.86
C LEU A 198 -17.14 -17.17 10.83
N PRO A 199 -16.59 -18.27 11.39
CA PRO A 199 -17.30 -19.54 11.48
C PRO A 199 -18.64 -19.44 12.23
N SER A 200 -18.75 -18.56 13.23
CA SER A 200 -20.01 -18.33 13.94
C SER A 200 -21.06 -17.54 13.14
N VAL A 201 -20.64 -16.76 12.12
CA VAL A 201 -21.53 -15.92 11.29
C VAL A 201 -21.86 -16.60 9.96
N PHE A 202 -20.92 -17.32 9.37
CA PHE A 202 -21.03 -17.98 8.06
C PHE A 202 -20.61 -19.47 8.09
N PRO A 203 -21.21 -20.31 8.96
CA PRO A 203 -20.82 -21.73 9.13
C PRO A 203 -21.00 -22.59 7.87
N SER A 204 -21.66 -22.08 6.83
CA SER A 204 -21.81 -22.75 5.53
C SER A 204 -20.62 -22.54 4.58
N LEU A 205 -19.68 -21.64 4.89
CA LEU A 205 -18.53 -21.31 4.01
C LEU A 205 -17.23 -22.00 4.42
N GLY A 206 -17.15 -22.52 5.64
CA GLY A 206 -15.95 -23.13 6.21
C GLY A 206 -16.09 -23.39 7.71
N ARG A 207 -15.22 -24.24 8.26
CA ARG A 207 -15.18 -24.60 9.68
C ARG A 207 -14.22 -23.73 10.47
N THR A 208 -13.06 -23.42 9.92
CA THR A 208 -12.05 -22.53 10.50
C THR A 208 -12.16 -21.10 9.97
N GLN A 209 -11.61 -20.15 10.73
CA GLN A 209 -11.53 -18.74 10.34
C GLN A 209 -10.88 -18.54 8.95
N LEU A 210 -9.86 -19.33 8.60
CA LEU A 210 -9.12 -19.16 7.35
C LEU A 210 -9.89 -19.67 6.13
N GLU A 211 -10.61 -20.79 6.22
CA GLU A 211 -11.49 -21.27 5.13
C GLU A 211 -12.48 -20.19 4.72
N VAL A 212 -13.20 -19.61 5.70
CA VAL A 212 -14.22 -18.58 5.46
C VAL A 212 -13.58 -17.29 4.89
N LEU A 213 -12.39 -16.90 5.39
CA LEU A 213 -11.63 -15.77 4.84
C LEU A 213 -11.20 -16.01 3.39
N SER A 214 -10.70 -17.20 3.06
CA SER A 214 -10.29 -17.55 1.70
C SER A 214 -11.46 -17.54 0.72
N VAL A 215 -12.63 -18.04 1.13
CA VAL A 215 -13.85 -18.01 0.30
C VAL A 215 -14.32 -16.57 0.09
N ILE A 216 -14.48 -15.79 1.17
CA ILE A 216 -14.94 -14.39 1.08
C ILE A 216 -13.97 -13.54 0.24
N SER A 217 -12.66 -13.66 0.49
CA SER A 217 -11.64 -12.89 -0.22
C SER A 217 -11.54 -13.30 -1.68
N SER A 218 -11.72 -14.58 -2.02
CA SER A 218 -11.77 -15.04 -3.40
C SER A 218 -12.97 -14.46 -4.16
N VAL A 219 -14.15 -14.45 -3.54
CA VAL A 219 -15.36 -13.86 -4.14
C VAL A 219 -15.21 -12.35 -4.32
N LEU A 220 -14.62 -11.65 -3.36
CA LEU A 220 -14.33 -10.22 -3.46
C LEU A 220 -13.26 -9.92 -4.51
N LEU A 221 -12.16 -10.66 -4.56
CA LEU A 221 -11.12 -10.49 -5.59
C LEU A 221 -11.70 -10.68 -7.00
N LEU A 222 -12.47 -11.74 -7.22
CA LEU A 222 -13.09 -12.05 -8.51
C LEU A 222 -14.12 -11.01 -8.93
N SER A 223 -15.03 -10.63 -8.03
CA SER A 223 -16.10 -9.68 -8.34
C SER A 223 -15.57 -8.27 -8.58
N LEU A 224 -14.61 -7.79 -7.78
CA LEU A 224 -14.08 -6.43 -7.91
C LEU A 224 -13.20 -6.27 -9.16
N HIS A 225 -12.32 -7.23 -9.49
CA HIS A 225 -11.59 -7.22 -10.76
C HIS A 225 -12.50 -7.53 -11.96
N GLY A 226 -13.55 -8.32 -11.78
CA GLY A 226 -14.60 -8.52 -12.76
C GLY A 226 -15.34 -7.21 -13.11
N ILE A 227 -15.64 -6.38 -12.10
CA ILE A 227 -16.22 -5.04 -12.30
C ILE A 227 -15.23 -4.12 -13.04
N THR A 228 -13.94 -4.08 -12.65
CA THR A 228 -12.90 -3.34 -13.39
C THR A 228 -12.87 -3.78 -14.86
N ALA A 229 -12.81 -5.10 -15.12
CA ALA A 229 -12.76 -5.65 -16.46
C ALA A 229 -14.03 -5.37 -17.28
N ALA A 230 -15.22 -5.46 -16.68
CA ALA A 230 -16.48 -5.15 -17.37
C ALA A 230 -16.64 -3.65 -17.68
N SER A 231 -16.00 -2.80 -16.88
CA SER A 231 -16.10 -1.33 -16.96
C SER A 231 -15.05 -0.71 -17.88
N VAL A 232 -13.90 -1.33 -18.10
CA VAL A 232 -12.77 -0.73 -18.82
C VAL A 232 -12.61 -1.31 -20.23
N GLU A 233 -12.71 -0.46 -21.24
CA GLU A 233 -12.33 -0.79 -22.62
C GLU A 233 -10.88 -0.31 -22.89
N GLU A 234 -10.05 -1.20 -23.41
CA GLU A 234 -8.66 -0.93 -23.79
C GLU A 234 -8.51 -0.78 -25.32
N LYS A 235 -7.33 -0.37 -25.79
CA LYS A 235 -6.93 -0.58 -27.18
C LYS A 235 -6.48 -2.04 -27.36
N VAL A 236 -6.78 -2.65 -28.49
CA VAL A 236 -6.33 -4.00 -28.86
C VAL A 236 -5.18 -3.91 -29.85
N LEU A 237 -4.11 -4.68 -29.61
CA LEU A 237 -2.98 -4.81 -30.52
C LEU A 237 -3.35 -5.73 -31.67
N VAL A 238 -3.31 -5.21 -32.90
CA VAL A 238 -3.36 -6.00 -34.13
C VAL A 238 -1.94 -6.02 -34.71
N THR A 239 -1.34 -7.19 -34.84
CA THR A 239 0.03 -7.36 -35.32
C THR A 239 0.05 -8.26 -36.56
N ASP A 240 0.55 -7.74 -37.67
CA ASP A 240 0.83 -8.52 -38.87
C ASP A 240 2.14 -9.32 -38.72
N GLY A 241 2.03 -10.49 -38.05
CA GLY A 241 3.09 -11.50 -37.99
C GLY A 241 3.91 -11.55 -36.70
N THR A 242 4.38 -12.75 -36.35
CA THR A 242 5.03 -13.04 -35.06
C THR A 242 6.56 -12.93 -35.11
N THR A 243 7.14 -11.80 -34.71
CA THR A 243 8.56 -11.72 -34.33
C THR A 243 8.77 -12.19 -32.89
N SER A 244 8.98 -13.50 -32.72
CA SER A 244 9.29 -14.11 -31.42
C SER A 244 10.78 -13.96 -31.07
N ASP A 245 11.25 -12.72 -30.90
CA ASP A 245 12.64 -12.47 -30.49
C ASP A 245 12.89 -12.92 -29.04
N THR A 246 13.47 -14.11 -28.90
CA THR A 246 13.85 -14.75 -27.62
C THR A 246 14.76 -13.87 -26.78
N ASN A 247 15.53 -12.98 -27.40
CA ASN A 247 16.47 -12.08 -26.74
C ASN A 247 15.82 -10.91 -25.98
N ILE A 248 14.53 -10.61 -26.18
CA ILE A 248 13.93 -9.39 -25.61
C ILE A 248 13.93 -9.39 -24.07
N PHE A 249 13.79 -10.54 -23.39
CA PHE A 249 13.92 -10.58 -21.93
C PHE A 249 15.33 -10.18 -21.47
N ALA A 250 16.37 -10.67 -22.15
CA ALA A 250 17.75 -10.30 -21.86
C ALA A 250 18.03 -8.82 -22.17
N GLN A 251 17.45 -8.27 -23.24
CA GLN A 251 17.51 -6.84 -23.56
C GLN A 251 16.84 -6.00 -22.45
N ILE A 252 15.62 -6.35 -22.03
CA ILE A 252 14.91 -5.57 -20.99
C ILE A 252 15.59 -5.66 -19.62
N PHE A 253 16.16 -6.81 -19.24
CA PHE A 253 17.00 -6.89 -18.04
C PHE A 253 18.27 -6.03 -18.16
N LYS A 254 18.89 -5.98 -19.34
CA LYS A 254 20.04 -5.09 -19.61
C LYS A 254 19.62 -3.61 -19.54
N ASP A 255 18.51 -3.23 -20.17
CA ASP A 255 18.02 -1.85 -20.19
C ASP A 255 17.67 -1.37 -18.78
N ILE A 256 17.01 -2.21 -17.96
CA ILE A 256 16.75 -1.94 -16.54
C ILE A 256 18.05 -1.72 -15.77
N TRP A 257 19.07 -2.55 -16.02
CA TRP A 257 20.38 -2.46 -15.36
C TRP A 257 21.14 -1.18 -15.75
N GLU A 258 21.21 -0.85 -17.04
CA GLU A 258 21.84 0.38 -17.54
C GLU A 258 21.11 1.64 -17.03
N ASN A 259 19.77 1.63 -16.96
CA ASN A 259 18.99 2.70 -16.34
C ASN A 259 19.31 2.88 -14.85
N ILE A 260 19.32 1.79 -14.05
CA ILE A 260 19.64 1.84 -12.61
C ILE A 260 21.01 2.49 -12.34
N LEU A 261 22.02 2.19 -13.17
CA LEU A 261 23.36 2.75 -13.04
C LEU A 261 23.45 4.22 -13.46
N THR A 262 22.63 4.64 -14.43
CA THR A 262 22.64 6.01 -15.01
C THR A 262 21.70 7.00 -14.31
N LEU A 263 20.76 6.54 -13.48
CA LEU A 263 19.77 7.37 -12.77
C LEU A 263 20.32 8.69 -12.18
N PRO A 264 19.69 9.86 -12.43
CA PRO A 264 20.04 11.13 -11.83
C PRO A 264 20.07 11.10 -10.29
N ARG A 265 20.94 11.91 -9.67
CA ARG A 265 21.23 11.88 -8.22
C ARG A 265 19.96 11.91 -7.36
N THR A 266 19.02 12.82 -7.63
CA THR A 266 17.77 12.97 -6.88
C THR A 266 16.90 11.71 -6.93
N ILE A 267 16.71 11.14 -8.13
CA ILE A 267 15.92 9.92 -8.32
C ILE A 267 16.61 8.73 -7.65
N ARG A 268 17.93 8.59 -7.83
CA ARG A 268 18.76 7.56 -7.22
C ARG A 268 18.67 7.59 -5.68
N SER A 269 18.66 8.78 -5.06
CA SER A 269 18.46 8.93 -3.61
C SER A 269 17.08 8.48 -3.15
N ILE A 270 16.01 8.82 -3.88
CA ILE A 270 14.64 8.37 -3.55
C ILE A 270 14.56 6.84 -3.64
N CYS A 271 15.08 6.25 -4.72
CA CYS A 271 15.12 4.79 -4.91
C CYS A 271 15.93 4.08 -3.81
N LEU A 272 17.09 4.62 -3.40
CA LEU A 272 17.91 4.03 -2.34
C LEU A 272 17.20 4.04 -0.98
N VAL A 273 16.56 5.15 -0.60
CA VAL A 273 15.77 5.20 0.64
C VAL A 273 14.58 4.24 0.56
N GLN A 274 13.91 4.16 -0.59
CA GLN A 274 12.79 3.23 -0.80
C GLN A 274 13.21 1.74 -0.73
N PHE A 275 14.44 1.41 -1.15
CA PHE A 275 15.02 0.08 -1.04
C PHE A 275 15.37 -0.25 0.43
N LEU A 276 16.10 0.62 1.11
CA LEU A 276 16.51 0.44 2.51
C LEU A 276 15.33 0.49 3.51
N TRP A 277 14.21 1.10 3.13
CA TRP A 277 12.99 1.20 3.94
C TRP A 277 12.30 -0.15 4.18
N VAL A 278 12.41 -1.13 3.27
CA VAL A 278 11.55 -2.33 3.31
C VAL A 278 12.02 -3.49 4.21
N PRO A 279 13.32 -3.84 4.31
CA PRO A 279 13.74 -4.89 5.25
C PRO A 279 13.31 -4.62 6.71
N PRO A 280 13.36 -3.37 7.24
CA PRO A 280 12.78 -3.04 8.55
C PRO A 280 11.25 -3.20 8.65
N TRP A 281 10.52 -3.15 7.53
CA TRP A 281 9.06 -3.29 7.48
C TRP A 281 8.57 -4.73 7.39
N PHE A 282 9.41 -5.64 6.92
CA PHE A 282 9.07 -7.05 6.74
C PHE A 282 8.58 -7.74 8.05
N PRO A 283 9.19 -7.53 9.23
CA PRO A 283 8.63 -8.02 10.50
C PRO A 283 7.23 -7.44 10.79
N VAL A 284 7.02 -6.15 10.50
CA VAL A 284 5.75 -5.46 10.80
C VAL A 284 4.63 -5.94 9.88
N LEU A 285 4.93 -6.32 8.63
CA LEU A 285 3.92 -6.84 7.69
C LEU A 285 3.48 -8.26 8.04
N PHE A 286 4.41 -9.16 8.36
CA PHE A 286 4.10 -10.60 8.49
C PHE A 286 4.05 -11.13 9.93
N TYR A 287 4.62 -10.44 10.92
CA TYR A 287 4.70 -10.95 12.30
C TYR A 287 3.92 -10.12 13.32
N SER A 288 3.34 -8.97 12.96
CA SER A 288 2.58 -8.12 13.91
C SER A 288 1.38 -8.84 14.54
N SER A 289 0.60 -9.60 13.77
CA SER A 289 -0.54 -10.35 14.31
C SER A 289 -0.08 -11.43 15.29
N THR A 290 0.95 -12.21 14.92
CA THR A 290 1.57 -13.21 15.80
C THR A 290 2.18 -12.59 17.06
N TRP A 291 2.84 -11.43 16.97
CA TRP A 291 3.47 -10.77 18.11
C TRP A 291 2.44 -10.30 19.15
N VAL A 292 1.38 -9.61 18.70
CA VAL A 292 0.28 -9.20 19.58
C VAL A 292 -0.48 -10.43 20.12
N GLY A 293 -0.66 -11.46 19.30
CA GLY A 293 -1.29 -12.72 19.68
C GLY A 293 -0.49 -13.55 20.71
N ASP A 294 0.83 -13.60 20.59
CA ASP A 294 1.72 -14.27 21.56
C ASP A 294 1.70 -13.55 22.92
N ILE A 295 1.67 -12.21 22.92
CA ILE A 295 1.47 -11.42 24.15
C ILE A 295 0.09 -11.70 24.77
N TYR A 296 -0.97 -11.76 23.95
CA TYR A 296 -2.31 -12.10 24.43
C TYR A 296 -2.36 -13.50 25.06
N LYS A 297 -1.72 -14.51 24.46
CA LYS A 297 -1.64 -15.87 25.02
C LYS A 297 -0.93 -15.90 26.36
N ALA A 298 0.23 -15.25 26.47
CA ALA A 298 0.97 -15.15 27.73
C ALA A 298 0.11 -14.54 28.86
N THR A 299 -0.55 -13.40 28.60
CA THR A 299 -1.48 -12.78 29.56
C THR A 299 -2.70 -13.66 29.84
N ALA A 300 -3.23 -14.39 28.86
CA ALA A 300 -4.37 -15.29 29.08
C ALA A 300 -4.00 -16.48 29.98
N MET A 301 -2.81 -17.06 29.80
CA MET A 301 -2.29 -18.15 30.63
C MET A 301 -1.97 -17.68 32.06
N GLU A 302 -1.42 -16.47 32.22
CA GLU A 302 -1.24 -15.82 33.53
C GLU A 302 -2.59 -15.62 34.27
N ASN A 303 -3.68 -15.39 33.53
CA ASN A 303 -5.05 -15.33 34.06
C ASN A 303 -5.73 -16.71 34.20
N GLY A 304 -4.98 -17.81 34.15
CA GLY A 304 -5.47 -19.17 34.43
C GLY A 304 -6.09 -19.92 33.24
N ARG A 305 -5.87 -19.48 32.00
CA ARG A 305 -6.34 -20.18 30.80
C ARG A 305 -5.33 -21.26 30.38
N VAL A 306 -5.83 -22.48 30.09
CA VAL A 306 -4.99 -23.62 29.69
C VAL A 306 -4.40 -23.42 28.28
N GLU A 307 -3.16 -23.84 28.06
CA GLU A 307 -2.47 -23.70 26.77
C GLU A 307 -3.16 -24.48 25.63
N ASP A 308 -3.63 -25.70 25.93
CA ASP A 308 -4.40 -26.57 25.03
C ASP A 308 -5.86 -26.12 24.77
N ASP A 309 -6.29 -24.94 25.21
CA ASP A 309 -7.63 -24.44 24.87
C ASP A 309 -7.74 -24.23 23.35
N PRO A 310 -8.62 -24.98 22.63
CA PRO A 310 -8.72 -24.89 21.18
C PRO A 310 -9.18 -23.51 20.67
N THR A 311 -9.76 -22.68 21.54
CA THR A 311 -10.19 -21.32 21.20
C THR A 311 -9.10 -20.26 21.42
N LEU A 312 -8.03 -20.57 22.17
CA LEU A 312 -7.00 -19.61 22.55
C LEU A 312 -6.17 -19.10 21.35
N HIS A 313 -5.82 -19.98 20.41
CA HIS A 313 -5.06 -19.59 19.21
C HIS A 313 -5.88 -18.75 18.22
N ASP A 314 -7.18 -19.08 18.06
CA ASP A 314 -8.10 -18.30 17.25
C ASP A 314 -8.38 -16.92 17.89
N ASP A 315 -8.54 -16.86 19.21
CA ASP A 315 -8.66 -15.59 19.95
C ASP A 315 -7.43 -14.71 19.75
N ALA A 316 -6.24 -15.27 19.97
CA ALA A 316 -4.96 -14.57 19.78
C ALA A 316 -4.81 -14.02 18.35
N THR A 317 -5.23 -14.80 17.36
CA THR A 317 -5.18 -14.42 15.95
C THR A 317 -6.15 -13.27 15.63
N ARG A 318 -7.39 -13.31 16.17
CA ARG A 318 -8.36 -12.21 16.01
C ARG A 318 -7.90 -10.92 16.69
N ILE A 319 -7.30 -11.00 17.89
CA ILE A 319 -6.71 -9.85 18.59
C ILE A 319 -5.53 -9.26 17.79
N GLY A 320 -4.68 -10.09 17.20
CA GLY A 320 -3.62 -9.65 16.27
C GLY A 320 -4.17 -8.96 15.01
N SER A 321 -5.26 -9.48 14.43
CA SER A 321 -5.96 -8.85 13.30
C SER A 321 -6.58 -7.49 13.67
N LEU A 322 -7.12 -7.37 14.88
CA LEU A 322 -7.69 -6.12 15.42
C LEU A 322 -6.63 -5.02 15.62
N ALA A 323 -5.40 -5.37 16.01
CA ALA A 323 -4.30 -4.40 16.05
C ALA A 323 -3.91 -3.88 14.65
N LEU A 324 -3.91 -4.76 13.65
CA LEU A 324 -3.73 -4.38 12.24
C LEU A 324 -4.89 -3.55 11.69
N LEU A 325 -6.13 -3.78 12.15
CA LEU A 325 -7.29 -2.94 11.83
C LEU A 325 -7.12 -1.50 12.34
N TYR A 326 -6.69 -1.27 13.58
CA TYR A 326 -6.45 0.09 14.06
C TYR A 326 -5.31 0.77 13.28
N SER A 327 -4.27 0.01 12.93
CA SER A 327 -3.20 0.48 12.03
C SER A 327 -3.74 0.93 10.67
N SER A 328 -4.59 0.12 10.01
CA SER A 328 -5.17 0.47 8.71
C SER A 328 -6.17 1.63 8.77
N ILE A 329 -6.94 1.75 9.85
CA ILE A 329 -7.83 2.90 10.08
C ILE A 329 -7.02 4.20 10.21
N LEU A 330 -5.94 4.20 11.00
CA LEU A 330 -5.04 5.36 11.08
C LEU A 330 -4.39 5.62 9.71
N SER A 331 -3.97 4.57 9.01
CA SER A 331 -3.32 4.69 7.70
C SER A 331 -4.23 5.31 6.64
N PHE A 332 -5.50 4.91 6.59
CA PHE A 332 -6.52 5.46 5.70
C PHE A 332 -6.84 6.92 6.06
N ALA A 333 -7.02 7.22 7.36
CA ALA A 333 -7.24 8.59 7.83
C ALA A 333 -6.07 9.52 7.47
N VAL A 334 -4.82 9.08 7.71
CA VAL A 334 -3.60 9.83 7.35
C VAL A 334 -3.48 10.00 5.84
N SER A 335 -3.82 8.99 5.04
CA SER A 335 -3.79 9.07 3.57
C SER A 335 -4.81 10.07 3.00
N ILE A 336 -5.92 10.33 3.71
CA ILE A 336 -6.89 11.37 3.35
C ILE A 336 -6.45 12.75 3.88
N VAL A 337 -5.98 12.82 5.13
CA VAL A 337 -5.77 14.08 5.86
C VAL A 337 -4.40 14.70 5.57
N ALA A 338 -3.33 13.92 5.48
CA ALA A 338 -1.97 14.44 5.29
C ALA A 338 -1.81 15.32 4.04
N PRO A 339 -2.38 15.00 2.86
CA PRO A 339 -2.34 15.85 1.66
C PRO A 339 -2.69 17.34 1.87
N PHE A 340 -3.53 17.68 2.84
CA PHE A 340 -3.92 19.06 3.13
C PHE A 340 -2.86 19.87 3.90
N PHE A 341 -1.84 19.21 4.47
CA PHE A 341 -0.80 19.83 5.31
C PHE A 341 0.59 19.93 4.64
N ILE A 342 0.70 19.62 3.36
CA ILE A 342 1.96 19.77 2.61
C ILE A 342 2.11 21.17 2.01
N ARG A 343 3.34 21.71 2.05
CA ARG A 343 3.77 22.82 1.19
C ARG A 343 3.89 22.30 -0.24
N SER A 344 2.94 22.67 -1.12
CA SER A 344 3.15 22.50 -2.55
C SER A 344 4.26 23.44 -3.00
N ASN A 345 5.26 22.91 -3.68
CA ASN A 345 6.40 23.66 -4.22
C ASN A 345 6.05 24.44 -5.51
N ARG A 346 4.80 24.36 -5.97
CA ARG A 346 4.32 25.03 -7.18
C ARG A 346 4.24 26.55 -6.97
N GLY A 347 5.33 27.22 -7.31
CA GLY A 347 5.45 28.68 -7.30
C GLY A 347 6.28 29.17 -6.11
N ALA A 348 7.62 29.12 -6.25
CA ALA A 348 8.55 29.80 -5.36
C ALA A 348 8.56 31.34 -5.56
N GLY A 349 7.39 31.94 -5.79
CA GLY A 349 7.22 33.34 -6.14
C GLY A 349 5.94 33.94 -5.57
N SER A 350 6.08 35.08 -4.88
CA SER A 350 5.04 36.03 -4.42
C SER A 350 4.10 35.67 -3.25
N ASP A 351 3.89 34.41 -2.89
CA ASP A 351 2.95 34.06 -1.80
C ASP A 351 3.59 34.05 -0.40
N ALA A 352 3.62 35.22 0.24
CA ALA A 352 3.82 35.34 1.69
C ALA A 352 2.70 34.60 2.47
N PRO A 353 2.98 33.95 3.62
CA PRO A 353 2.04 33.07 4.30
C PRO A 353 0.77 33.82 4.74
N ARG A 354 -0.39 33.44 4.15
CA ARG A 354 -1.68 34.13 4.31
C ARG A 354 -2.50 33.65 5.51
N GLY A 355 -1.99 32.73 6.33
CA GLY A 355 -2.64 32.35 7.58
C GLY A 355 -1.79 31.51 8.53
N ALA A 356 -2.34 31.20 9.71
CA ALA A 356 -1.71 30.32 10.69
C ALA A 356 -1.45 28.90 10.12
N MET A 357 -2.35 28.41 9.26
CA MET A 357 -2.20 27.11 8.60
C MET A 357 -1.00 27.04 7.64
N ASP A 358 -0.59 28.14 7.01
CA ASP A 358 0.60 28.15 6.14
C ASP A 358 1.90 27.95 6.92
N LYS A 359 1.95 28.39 8.18
CA LYS A 359 3.07 28.16 9.08
C LYS A 359 3.21 26.68 9.46
N LEU A 360 2.06 25.98 9.59
CA LEU A 360 1.95 24.56 9.93
C LEU A 360 2.30 23.59 8.78
N LYS A 361 2.32 24.05 7.52
CA LYS A 361 2.60 23.18 6.37
C LYS A 361 4.03 22.60 6.41
N ILE A 362 4.17 21.30 6.20
CA ILE A 362 5.44 20.55 6.21
C ILE A 362 5.89 20.29 4.75
N SER A 363 7.19 20.13 4.49
CA SER A 363 7.70 19.68 3.19
C SER A 363 7.53 18.15 3.03
N LEU A 364 7.39 17.66 1.80
CA LEU A 364 7.28 16.23 1.50
C LEU A 364 8.41 15.40 2.14
N GLY A 365 9.66 15.79 1.90
CA GLY A 365 10.82 15.13 2.51
C GLY A 365 10.82 15.19 4.04
N GLY A 366 10.41 16.32 4.64
CA GLY A 366 10.33 16.47 6.09
C GLY A 366 9.28 15.56 6.73
N LEU A 367 8.13 15.39 6.08
CA LEU A 367 7.08 14.46 6.52
C LEU A 367 7.56 12.99 6.46
N TRP A 368 8.32 12.63 5.42
CA TRP A 368 8.88 11.28 5.28
C TRP A 368 10.00 11.02 6.29
N SER A 369 10.92 11.97 6.51
CA SER A 369 11.94 11.83 7.57
C SER A 369 11.30 11.70 8.96
N LEU A 370 10.22 12.44 9.23
CA LEU A 370 9.45 12.31 10.48
C LEU A 370 8.82 10.91 10.61
N SER A 371 8.23 10.36 9.54
CA SER A 371 7.63 9.02 9.58
C SER A 371 8.67 7.91 9.77
N GLN A 372 9.87 8.02 9.20
CA GLN A 372 10.95 7.08 9.50
C GLN A 372 11.44 7.20 10.94
N GLY A 373 11.52 8.42 11.50
CA GLY A 373 11.85 8.64 12.92
C GLY A 373 10.83 8.02 13.87
N ILE A 374 9.54 8.24 13.63
CA ILE A 374 8.44 7.64 14.41
C ILE A 374 8.47 6.12 14.29
N PHE A 375 8.74 5.56 13.11
CA PHE A 375 8.89 4.12 12.92
C PHE A 375 10.07 3.56 13.73
N ALA A 376 11.24 4.20 13.68
CA ALA A 376 12.41 3.78 14.45
C ALA A 376 12.15 3.82 15.97
N CYS A 377 11.49 4.86 16.48
CA CYS A 377 11.07 4.90 17.89
C CYS A 377 10.05 3.80 18.23
N SER A 378 9.12 3.49 17.33
CA SER A 378 8.13 2.41 17.51
C SER A 378 8.79 1.03 17.56
N MET A 379 9.80 0.79 16.73
CA MET A 379 10.59 -0.45 16.73
C MET A 379 11.53 -0.54 17.95
N MET A 380 12.04 0.57 18.46
CA MET A 380 12.81 0.59 19.72
C MET A 380 11.92 0.29 20.94
N ALA A 381 10.66 0.72 20.90
CA ALA A 381 9.71 0.50 21.99
C ALA A 381 9.31 -0.97 22.19
N THR A 382 9.46 -1.84 21.18
CA THR A 382 9.14 -3.29 21.31
C THR A 382 10.10 -4.05 22.22
N LEU A 383 11.27 -3.47 22.53
CA LEU A 383 12.26 -4.03 23.47
C LEU A 383 11.84 -3.88 24.94
N LEU A 384 10.82 -3.08 25.23
CA LEU A 384 10.25 -2.94 26.57
C LEU A 384 9.20 -4.05 26.82
N PRO A 385 8.95 -4.44 28.08
CA PRO A 385 7.84 -5.34 28.42
C PRO A 385 6.51 -4.80 27.88
N GLN A 386 5.70 -5.66 27.26
CA GLN A 386 4.47 -5.27 26.58
C GLN A 386 3.23 -5.83 27.26
N THR A 387 2.16 -5.04 27.20
CA THR A 387 0.78 -5.50 27.32
C THR A 387 0.16 -5.60 25.93
N VAL A 388 -0.95 -6.33 25.78
CA VAL A 388 -1.75 -6.34 24.54
C VAL A 388 -2.08 -4.91 24.08
N THR A 389 -2.40 -4.03 25.02
CA THR A 389 -2.70 -2.61 24.77
C THR A 389 -1.50 -1.82 24.24
N SER A 390 -0.31 -1.94 24.86
CA SER A 390 0.87 -1.19 24.41
C SER A 390 1.40 -1.71 23.08
N ALA A 391 1.39 -3.02 22.85
CA ALA A 391 1.71 -3.62 21.56
C ALA A 391 0.73 -3.16 20.47
N THR A 392 -0.58 -3.14 20.77
CA THR A 392 -1.62 -2.63 19.86
C THR A 392 -1.41 -1.15 19.52
N ILE A 393 -1.01 -0.32 20.48
CA ILE A 393 -0.68 1.09 20.24
C ILE A 393 0.55 1.23 19.33
N ILE A 394 1.60 0.43 19.54
CA ILE A 394 2.79 0.41 18.68
C ILE A 394 2.42 0.04 17.23
N ILE A 395 1.66 -1.04 17.03
CA ILE A 395 1.16 -1.45 15.70
C ILE A 395 0.22 -0.41 15.09
N THR A 396 -0.59 0.28 15.89
CA THR A 396 -1.44 1.39 15.41
C THR A 396 -0.59 2.54 14.88
N ILE A 397 0.48 2.94 15.60
CA ILE A 397 1.37 4.03 15.21
C ILE A 397 2.11 3.74 13.90
N THR A 398 2.49 2.49 13.62
CA THR A 398 3.11 2.16 12.32
C THR A 398 2.17 2.46 11.13
N GLY A 399 0.85 2.47 11.33
CA GLY A 399 -0.14 2.82 10.31
C GLY A 399 0.04 4.23 9.72
N PHE A 400 0.45 5.21 10.54
CA PHE A 400 0.88 6.54 10.07
C PHE A 400 2.12 6.44 9.18
N CYS A 401 3.11 5.66 9.62
CA CYS A 401 4.37 5.48 8.90
C CYS A 401 4.19 4.74 7.56
N TRP A 402 3.28 3.78 7.51
CA TRP A 402 2.83 3.12 6.28
C TRP A 402 2.21 4.13 5.31
N ALA A 403 1.23 4.91 5.78
CA ALA A 403 0.52 5.88 4.94
C ALA A 403 1.47 6.85 4.24
N VAL A 404 2.39 7.47 4.99
CA VAL A 404 3.37 8.42 4.43
C VAL A 404 4.26 7.74 3.37
N SER A 405 4.77 6.55 3.64
CA SER A 405 5.62 5.80 2.70
C SER A 405 4.89 5.24 1.48
N GLN A 406 3.55 5.13 1.49
CA GLN A 406 2.78 4.66 0.33
C GLN A 406 2.58 5.73 -0.77
N TRP A 407 2.79 7.02 -0.50
CA TRP A 407 2.56 8.08 -1.50
C TRP A 407 3.62 9.20 -1.55
N VAL A 408 4.34 9.51 -0.47
CA VAL A 408 5.39 10.56 -0.52
C VAL A 408 6.55 10.21 -1.47
N PRO A 409 7.10 8.98 -1.49
CA PRO A 409 8.24 8.65 -2.37
C PRO A 409 7.90 8.84 -3.85
N PHE A 410 6.69 8.42 -4.25
CA PHE A 410 6.17 8.60 -5.61
C PHE A 410 5.87 10.06 -5.94
N SER A 411 5.44 10.86 -4.96
CA SER A 411 5.21 12.30 -5.15
C SER A 411 6.52 13.07 -5.36
N LEU A 412 7.54 12.76 -4.56
CA LEU A 412 8.90 13.30 -4.71
C LEU A 412 9.53 12.87 -6.06
N LEU A 413 9.31 11.62 -6.47
CA LEU A 413 9.78 11.10 -7.75
C LEU A 413 9.09 11.81 -8.93
N GLY A 414 7.76 12.02 -8.86
CA GLY A 414 7.02 12.76 -9.87
C GLY A 414 7.44 14.23 -9.97
N GLU A 415 7.70 14.90 -8.85
CA GLU A 415 8.26 16.26 -8.83
C GLU A 415 9.66 16.30 -9.47
N ALA A 416 10.55 15.35 -9.13
CA ALA A 416 11.88 15.26 -9.70
C ALA A 416 11.87 14.97 -11.22
N ILE A 417 10.96 14.13 -11.72
CA ILE A 417 10.81 13.84 -13.15
C ILE A 417 10.30 15.07 -13.91
N LEU A 418 9.29 15.77 -13.39
CA LEU A 418 8.76 16.99 -14.00
C LEU A 418 9.82 18.11 -14.09
N LEU A 419 10.66 18.26 -13.07
CA LEU A 419 11.79 19.19 -13.07
C LEU A 419 12.97 18.77 -13.96
N SER A 420 12.96 17.53 -14.48
CA SER A 420 13.98 16.99 -15.38
C SER A 420 13.54 16.94 -16.85
N ALA A 421 12.33 17.40 -17.17
CA ALA A 421 11.76 17.34 -18.52
C ALA A 421 12.20 18.54 -19.39
N PRO A 422 12.81 18.33 -20.58
CA PRO A 422 13.36 19.43 -21.40
C PRO A 422 12.34 20.50 -21.82
N ASP A 423 11.10 20.08 -22.12
CA ASP A 423 10.10 20.94 -22.78
C ASP A 423 9.38 21.93 -21.84
N TYR A 424 9.67 21.93 -20.54
CA TYR A 424 8.97 22.81 -19.58
C TYR A 424 9.38 24.29 -19.69
N THR A 425 10.37 24.61 -20.54
CA THR A 425 10.82 25.98 -20.85
C THR A 425 9.84 26.78 -21.71
N ALA A 426 8.80 26.14 -22.28
CA ALA A 426 7.83 26.77 -23.17
C ALA A 426 6.75 27.65 -22.48
N VAL A 427 6.94 28.06 -21.22
CA VAL A 427 6.09 29.05 -20.53
C VAL A 427 6.83 30.39 -20.48
N PRO A 428 6.33 31.48 -21.08
CA PRO A 428 7.14 32.67 -21.42
C PRO A 428 7.44 33.62 -20.23
N HIS A 429 7.57 33.09 -19.02
CA HIS A 429 7.86 33.84 -17.79
C HIS A 429 8.80 33.04 -16.86
N LEU A 430 10.10 32.91 -17.20
CA LEU A 430 11.21 32.61 -16.27
C LEU A 430 12.57 32.56 -17.02
N GLU A 431 12.99 33.66 -17.63
CA GLU A 431 14.43 33.86 -17.86
C GLU A 431 15.10 34.16 -16.51
N HIS A 432 16.23 33.50 -16.23
CA HIS A 432 17.00 33.53 -14.97
C HIS A 432 16.35 32.82 -13.77
N ALA A 433 16.51 31.49 -13.69
CA ALA A 433 16.39 30.70 -12.45
C ALA A 433 17.26 29.43 -12.49
N GLU A 434 18.58 29.60 -12.61
CA GLU A 434 19.56 28.53 -12.30
C GLU A 434 19.73 28.40 -10.77
N ASP A 435 18.67 27.97 -10.08
CA ASP A 435 18.70 27.73 -8.62
C ASP A 435 18.63 26.23 -8.31
N GLU A 436 19.72 25.69 -7.77
CA GLU A 436 19.80 24.30 -7.29
C GLU A 436 18.86 24.07 -6.09
N ILE A 437 18.35 22.84 -5.93
CA ILE A 437 17.54 22.44 -4.77
C ILE A 437 18.36 22.64 -3.48
N PRO A 438 17.99 23.56 -2.56
CA PRO A 438 18.78 23.83 -1.37
C PRO A 438 18.51 22.76 -0.30
N LEU A 439 19.15 21.60 -0.46
CA LEU A 439 19.32 20.63 0.64
C LEU A 439 20.24 21.28 1.69
N THR A 440 19.63 21.83 2.74
CA THR A 440 20.35 22.63 3.75
C THR A 440 21.27 21.77 4.62
N ASP A 441 22.49 21.51 4.16
CA ASP A 441 23.57 21.02 5.00
C ASP A 441 23.86 22.05 6.11
N ARG A 442 23.87 21.59 7.37
CA ARG A 442 24.13 22.41 8.55
C ARG A 442 25.60 22.46 8.95
N ARG A 443 26.53 21.79 8.25
CA ARG A 443 27.94 21.64 8.67
C ARG A 443 28.94 22.63 8.04
N SER A 444 28.61 23.29 6.94
CA SER A 444 29.58 24.05 6.11
C SER A 444 29.71 25.56 6.41
N ARG A 445 29.43 26.03 7.64
CA ARG A 445 29.42 27.48 7.96
C ARG A 445 30.76 28.05 8.44
N ARG A 446 31.77 28.21 7.57
CA ARG A 446 32.88 29.18 7.78
C ARG A 446 33.62 29.61 6.50
N ARG A 447 33.86 30.92 6.39
CA ARG A 447 34.76 31.65 5.44
C ARG A 447 34.48 31.55 3.93
N SER A 448 33.86 32.60 3.41
CA SER A 448 34.36 33.36 2.26
C SER A 448 33.96 34.84 2.44
N SER A 449 34.59 35.76 1.71
CA SER A 449 34.48 37.23 1.91
C SER A 449 33.91 37.95 0.69
N SER A 450 33.04 38.93 0.93
CA SER A 450 32.30 39.69 -0.08
C SER A 450 33.10 40.86 -0.71
N PRO A 451 33.12 41.00 -2.05
CA PRO A 451 33.41 42.26 -2.73
C PRO A 451 32.12 43.07 -3.00
N SER A 452 32.26 44.39 -3.20
CA SER A 452 31.13 45.34 -3.37
C SER A 452 30.77 45.59 -4.85
N PRO A 453 29.51 45.94 -5.19
CA PRO A 453 29.10 46.22 -6.56
C PRO A 453 29.46 47.66 -7.03
N PRO A 454 29.74 47.87 -8.32
CA PRO A 454 29.96 49.20 -8.91
C PRO A 454 28.66 49.98 -9.14
N ARG A 455 28.75 51.30 -9.30
CA ARG A 455 27.61 52.19 -9.61
C ARG A 455 27.50 52.44 -11.11
N LEU A 456 26.28 52.41 -11.66
CA LEU A 456 25.98 52.85 -13.02
C LEU A 456 25.51 54.32 -13.05
N SER A 457 25.87 55.02 -14.12
CA SER A 457 25.59 56.44 -14.34
C SER A 457 24.37 56.67 -15.24
N ARG A 458 23.84 57.90 -15.24
CA ARG A 458 22.72 58.32 -16.10
C ARG A 458 23.19 58.69 -17.52
N SER A 459 22.39 58.34 -18.52
CA SER A 459 22.35 58.95 -19.86
C SER A 459 20.88 59.08 -20.31
N SER A 460 20.58 59.77 -21.42
CA SER A 460 19.29 60.46 -21.60
C SER A 460 18.69 60.51 -23.01
N SER A 461 17.35 60.54 -23.06
CA SER A 461 16.47 61.04 -24.15
C SER A 461 16.27 60.12 -25.38
N PRO A 462 15.19 60.30 -26.20
CA PRO A 462 14.12 61.33 -26.15
C PRO A 462 12.66 60.78 -26.13
N ARG A 463 11.67 61.69 -26.22
CA ARG A 463 10.23 61.45 -26.53
C ARG A 463 10.03 61.38 -28.07
N ILE A 464 8.87 61.24 -28.73
CA ILE A 464 7.41 61.41 -28.45
C ILE A 464 6.64 60.41 -29.38
N HIS A 465 5.47 59.84 -29.04
CA HIS A 465 4.12 60.34 -29.43
C HIS A 465 2.97 59.50 -28.82
N HIS A 466 1.77 60.10 -28.72
CA HIS A 466 0.49 59.46 -28.38
C HIS A 466 -0.35 59.19 -29.65
N GLU A 467 -1.24 58.20 -29.61
CA GLU A 467 -2.71 58.39 -29.68
C GLU A 467 -3.50 57.09 -29.40
N ASN A 468 -4.73 57.26 -28.87
CA ASN A 468 -6.01 56.51 -29.08
C ASN A 468 -5.99 54.97 -29.30
N LEU A 469 -6.89 54.13 -28.76
CA LEU A 469 -8.10 54.22 -27.91
C LEU A 469 -8.36 52.76 -27.37
N VAL A 470 -9.29 52.35 -26.50
CA VAL A 470 -10.51 52.87 -25.84
C VAL A 470 -10.56 52.29 -24.41
N VAL A 471 -11.39 52.84 -23.50
CA VAL A 471 -11.76 52.21 -22.21
C VAL A 471 -13.29 52.22 -22.03
N ILE A 472 -13.88 51.09 -21.65
CA ILE A 472 -15.31 50.95 -21.30
C ILE A 472 -15.42 50.48 -19.83
N PRO A 473 -16.08 51.23 -18.92
CA PRO A 473 -16.22 50.86 -17.50
C PRO A 473 -17.61 50.25 -17.17
N HIS A 474 -17.92 50.18 -15.87
CA HIS A 474 -19.12 49.65 -15.20
C HIS A 474 -19.13 48.13 -14.91
N HIS A 475 -19.71 47.63 -13.80
CA HIS A 475 -20.45 48.32 -12.71
C HIS A 475 -20.09 47.75 -11.32
N ARG A 476 -20.05 48.61 -10.29
CA ARG A 476 -20.20 48.18 -8.88
C ARG A 476 -21.68 48.14 -8.52
N LEU A 477 -22.05 47.20 -7.65
CA LEU A 477 -23.17 47.32 -6.70
C LEU A 477 -22.72 46.79 -5.33
N THR A 478 -23.34 47.28 -4.25
CA THR A 478 -22.93 47.01 -2.86
C THR A 478 -24.13 47.18 -1.92
N ARG A 479 -24.10 46.53 -0.73
CA ARG A 479 -25.10 46.61 0.37
C ARG A 479 -26.39 45.79 0.11
N GLN A 480 -27.14 45.28 1.11
CA GLN A 480 -26.97 45.33 2.58
C GLN A 480 -27.68 44.17 3.33
N ALA A 481 -26.98 43.58 4.31
CA ALA A 481 -27.46 43.19 5.66
C ALA A 481 -28.61 42.13 5.87
N PRO A 482 -28.81 41.60 7.12
CA PRO A 482 -29.46 40.30 7.34
C PRO A 482 -30.64 40.25 8.35
N LEU A 483 -31.38 39.13 8.33
CA LEU A 483 -32.25 38.55 9.39
C LEU A 483 -32.37 37.03 9.10
N SER A 484 -32.70 36.10 10.02
CA SER A 484 -32.66 36.07 11.50
C SER A 484 -32.86 34.61 11.98
N ARG A 485 -32.26 34.21 13.12
CA ARG A 485 -32.60 32.94 13.80
C ARG A 485 -33.82 33.10 14.70
N PRO A 486 -34.64 32.05 14.89
CA PRO A 486 -35.27 31.77 16.18
C PRO A 486 -34.49 30.70 16.95
N LYS A 487 -34.29 30.92 18.25
CA LYS A 487 -34.27 29.82 19.23
C LYS A 487 -35.73 29.53 19.61
N LEU A 488 -36.03 28.30 20.02
CA LEU A 488 -37.10 28.08 21.01
C LEU A 488 -36.55 27.27 22.18
N GLU A 489 -37.32 27.20 23.26
CA GLU A 489 -36.78 27.04 24.61
C GLU A 489 -37.21 25.73 25.31
N LYS A 490 -36.58 25.47 26.45
CA LYS A 490 -36.82 24.35 27.37
C LYS A 490 -38.30 24.15 27.68
N ARG A 491 -38.67 22.90 27.97
CA ARG A 491 -39.70 22.60 28.98
C ARG A 491 -39.14 21.58 29.98
N VAL A 492 -39.44 21.77 31.26
CA VAL A 492 -38.95 20.95 32.37
C VAL A 492 -40.13 20.27 33.07
N SER A 493 -40.07 18.94 33.19
CA SER A 493 -40.75 18.10 34.20
C SER A 493 -40.25 16.66 34.02
N GLY A 494 -40.05 15.82 35.04
CA GLY A 494 -40.10 16.09 36.48
C GLY A 494 -40.38 14.82 37.29
N GLY A 495 -39.37 14.32 38.00
CA GLY A 495 -39.46 13.16 38.92
C GLY A 495 -39.40 11.76 38.28
N THR A 496 -39.16 10.67 39.02
CA THR A 496 -38.61 10.53 40.39
C THR A 496 -38.33 9.05 40.74
N ARG A 497 -37.16 8.73 41.34
CA ARG A 497 -36.86 7.53 42.18
C ARG A 497 -37.04 6.15 41.50
N ASN A 498 -36.51 5.01 41.94
CA ASN A 498 -35.42 4.53 42.85
C ASN A 498 -34.91 3.21 42.18
N GLY A 499 -33.83 2.49 42.55
CA GLY A 499 -32.95 2.39 43.72
C GLY A 499 -32.60 0.90 43.94
N THR A 500 -31.62 0.56 44.81
CA THR A 500 -31.10 -0.80 45.13
C THR A 500 -30.45 -1.54 43.93
N ASP A 501 -29.18 -1.97 43.93
CA ASP A 501 -28.24 -2.49 44.94
C ASP A 501 -28.55 -3.92 45.44
N GLU A 502 -27.64 -4.86 45.19
CA GLU A 502 -27.33 -5.97 46.12
C GLU A 502 -25.95 -6.59 45.80
N ASP A 503 -25.05 -6.59 46.80
CA ASP A 503 -23.80 -7.37 46.82
C ASP A 503 -24.06 -8.75 47.44
N PHE A 504 -23.32 -9.80 47.03
CA PHE A 504 -22.96 -10.86 47.98
C PHE A 504 -21.64 -11.56 47.65
N GLN A 505 -21.06 -12.20 48.67
CA GLN A 505 -19.68 -12.71 48.70
C GLN A 505 -19.62 -14.27 48.67
N ARG A 506 -18.43 -14.83 48.35
CA ARG A 506 -17.51 -15.49 49.32
C ARG A 506 -16.90 -16.85 48.87
N ASN A 507 -15.57 -16.95 49.04
CA ASN A 507 -14.69 -18.12 49.32
C ASN A 507 -14.91 -19.50 48.64
N ASN A 508 -13.83 -20.15 48.19
CA ASN A 508 -13.01 -21.03 49.07
C ASN A 508 -11.63 -21.40 48.47
N ASP A 509 -10.74 -21.95 49.31
CA ASP A 509 -9.34 -22.29 49.02
C ASP A 509 -9.12 -23.78 48.62
N GLY A 510 -8.01 -24.09 47.93
CA GLY A 510 -7.54 -25.48 47.70
C GLY A 510 -6.32 -25.58 46.73
N PRO A 511 -5.29 -26.44 46.95
CA PRO A 511 -3.95 -26.18 46.37
C PRO A 511 -3.29 -27.32 45.54
N VAL A 512 -2.26 -26.93 44.78
CA VAL A 512 -1.03 -27.70 44.42
C VAL A 512 -1.18 -28.99 43.58
N ASP A 513 -0.56 -29.02 42.39
CA ASP A 513 0.72 -29.74 42.25
C ASP A 513 1.58 -29.24 41.08
N ASN A 514 2.89 -29.55 41.12
CA ASN A 514 3.83 -29.39 40.01
C ASN A 514 4.11 -30.77 39.40
N ASP A 515 4.31 -30.85 38.09
CA ASP A 515 5.31 -31.78 37.56
C ASP A 515 5.85 -31.28 36.21
N ALA A 516 7.13 -31.54 35.95
CA ALA A 516 7.84 -31.08 34.76
C ALA A 516 8.44 -32.28 33.99
N LEU A 517 8.25 -32.28 32.67
CA LEU A 517 8.87 -33.26 31.78
C LEU A 517 9.52 -32.56 30.58
N GLU A 518 10.82 -32.32 30.70
CA GLU A 518 11.71 -32.09 29.57
C GLU A 518 11.86 -33.40 28.78
N LEU A 519 11.67 -33.40 27.45
CA LEU A 519 12.20 -34.44 26.57
C LEU A 519 12.64 -33.89 25.20
N GLU A 520 13.97 -33.70 25.12
CA GLU A 520 14.87 -33.83 23.97
C GLU A 520 14.55 -33.16 22.62
N ASP A 521 15.46 -32.27 22.21
CA ASP A 521 15.53 -31.71 20.85
C ASP A 521 15.91 -32.78 19.81
N GLY A 522 15.11 -32.86 18.74
CA GLY A 522 15.47 -33.52 17.49
C GLY A 522 15.87 -32.50 16.42
N GLU A 523 17.16 -32.37 16.13
CA GLU A 523 17.63 -31.63 14.95
C GLU A 523 17.36 -32.45 13.66
N LEU A 524 16.84 -31.77 12.64
CA LEU A 524 16.64 -32.32 11.30
C LEU A 524 17.17 -31.31 10.28
N GLU A 525 18.34 -31.61 9.73
CA GLU A 525 19.00 -30.78 8.72
C GLU A 525 18.27 -30.81 7.37
N MET A 526 18.42 -29.73 6.58
CA MET A 526 17.65 -29.52 5.34
C MET A 526 17.90 -30.54 4.21
N GLY A 527 18.92 -31.41 4.31
CA GLY A 527 19.20 -32.41 3.26
C GLY A 527 18.05 -33.40 3.05
N GLY A 528 17.41 -33.86 4.13
CA GLY A 528 16.42 -34.94 4.06
C GLY A 528 15.13 -34.61 3.31
N ILE A 529 14.77 -33.33 3.17
CA ILE A 529 13.50 -32.92 2.52
C ILE A 529 13.59 -33.01 0.99
N VAL A 530 14.77 -32.84 0.40
CA VAL A 530 14.94 -32.89 -1.06
C VAL A 530 14.99 -34.34 -1.55
N ASP A 531 15.71 -35.22 -0.85
CA ASP A 531 15.78 -36.65 -1.21
C ASP A 531 14.42 -37.36 -1.10
N LEU A 532 13.57 -36.93 -0.16
CA LEU A 532 12.21 -37.48 0.04
C LEU A 532 11.20 -36.98 -0.99
N LEU A 533 11.54 -35.96 -1.79
CA LEU A 533 10.75 -35.46 -2.92
C LEU A 533 11.18 -36.03 -4.28
N MET A 534 12.25 -36.83 -4.32
CA MET A 534 12.86 -37.35 -5.55
C MET A 534 12.85 -38.89 -5.60
N LYS A 535 11.98 -39.54 -4.80
CA LYS A 535 12.02 -41.00 -4.61
C LYS A 535 10.66 -41.69 -4.40
N GLU A 536 9.74 -41.43 -5.32
CA GLU A 536 8.73 -42.41 -5.78
C GLU A 536 8.54 -42.26 -7.31
#